data_AF-A0AAW3N053-F1
#
_entry.id   AF-A0AAW3N053-F1
#
_cell.length_a   1.000
_cell.length_b   1.000
_cell.length_c   1.000
_cell.angle_alpha   90.00
_cell.angle_beta   90.00
_cell.angle_gamma   90.00
#
_symmetry.space_group_name_H-M   'P 1'
#
loop_
_entity.id
_entity.type
_entity.pdbx_description
1 polymer ?
#
loop_
_entity_poly.entity_id
_entity_poly.type
_entity_poly.pdbx_seq_one_letter_code
_entity_poly.pdbx_strand_id
1 'polypeptide(L)'
;MTDTNQLSQAAALRRETFRKAMFEHWGAHLFKQRAGKPVRARASTRLTGQRKLGDLKVGIVGGGMAGLYAGLLLQELGIQFEIFEAAPTPGGRVRTHYFNNGSHQYAEMGAMRFPHNSMQSRLFNFWDYLNETSRQHPGAQLIPRIPYVMHDATPSPSAGNLLCYNGKQPVTRNRAAADNATLGFDQALSGPEYEPFREGGKLKPAATLMDAALDVFIKKFEDEGIDSAWAYMMTYDSYSARSYLEEVGDGTTPYPSRLVDYLETVLSYSGMLDLALTEMVLDLFSFTSTEHWFAMDGGTSRITDEMVNRLPSTTIRTGARVTRLEETDAGAVIHYDHGSGTRPNAARFDRVFVTLANSALRFIDTPSTWAAGKYEAIRMLKMTNATKIALGFKTRFWEQPGPYSDGMKGGQSDTDLPVRSIVYPSFGIGEDGPAYLLGSYCWQNDADKFSHLSDTEMLDVALRSVVHLHGDVAREQYLGHGAAIVWNKEAYVGGGFEFFQAAQFGEIFQNAQAPDGLFNFAGEHLDMVHYWIAGALNSAYRVVWETLILEGLDSKTNLDTLREALGGGELNPTMIPHVEGSIQLFNQLFEAAAAA
;
A
#
# COMPACT_ATOMS: atom_id res chain seq x y z
N MET A 1 8.32 -35.26 11.48
CA MET A 1 8.25 -34.17 10.47
C MET A 1 6.91 -34.12 9.73
N THR A 2 5.98 -35.07 9.91
CA THR A 2 4.67 -35.10 9.25
C THR A 2 3.55 -34.44 10.06
N ASP A 3 3.58 -34.50 11.40
CA ASP A 3 2.47 -34.02 12.25
C ASP A 3 2.37 -32.50 12.36
N THR A 4 3.50 -31.78 12.43
CA THR A 4 3.52 -30.30 12.46
C THR A 4 2.98 -29.70 11.16
N ASN A 5 3.26 -30.34 10.02
CA ASN A 5 2.80 -29.87 8.72
C ASN A 5 1.29 -30.09 8.54
N GLN A 6 0.75 -31.23 9.01
CA GLN A 6 -0.69 -31.49 9.01
C GLN A 6 -1.47 -30.59 9.98
N LEU A 7 -0.93 -30.33 11.18
CA LEU A 7 -1.54 -29.40 12.14
C LEU A 7 -1.56 -27.96 11.60
N SER A 8 -0.51 -27.53 10.90
CA SER A 8 -0.46 -26.22 10.25
C SER A 8 -1.47 -26.07 9.10
N GLN A 9 -1.65 -27.13 8.29
CA GLN A 9 -2.65 -27.16 7.21
C GLN A 9 -4.08 -27.17 7.75
N ALA A 10 -4.35 -27.93 8.82
CA ALA A 10 -5.66 -27.94 9.48
C ALA A 10 -6.00 -26.56 10.08
N ALA A 11 -5.02 -25.88 10.71
CA ALA A 11 -5.20 -24.53 11.23
C ALA A 11 -5.43 -23.49 10.11
N ALA A 12 -4.68 -23.57 9.00
CA ALA A 12 -4.89 -22.72 7.83
C ALA A 12 -6.29 -22.93 7.22
N LEU A 13 -6.71 -24.20 7.04
CA LEU A 13 -8.03 -24.54 6.51
C LEU A 13 -9.16 -24.07 7.44
N ARG A 14 -9.00 -24.18 8.77
CA ARG A 14 -9.95 -23.65 9.75
C ARG A 14 -10.10 -22.13 9.64
N ARG A 15 -8.98 -21.39 9.54
CA ARG A 15 -9.01 -19.93 9.36
C ARG A 15 -9.65 -19.53 8.03
N GLU A 16 -9.33 -20.22 6.94
CA GLU A 16 -9.98 -19.99 5.66
C GLU A 16 -11.49 -20.26 5.72
N THR A 17 -11.90 -21.34 6.39
CA THR A 17 -13.32 -21.69 6.61
C THR A 17 -14.02 -20.62 7.45
N PHE A 18 -13.38 -20.15 8.52
CA PHE A 18 -13.86 -19.06 9.36
C PHE A 18 -14.07 -17.77 8.56
N ARG A 19 -13.07 -17.36 7.76
CA ARG A 19 -13.18 -16.15 6.93
C ARG A 19 -14.27 -16.28 5.88
N LYS A 20 -14.40 -17.44 5.23
CA LYS A 20 -15.51 -17.71 4.30
C LYS A 20 -16.86 -17.56 5.02
N ALA A 21 -17.01 -18.14 6.21
CA ALA A 21 -18.24 -18.03 7.00
C ALA A 21 -18.54 -16.58 7.45
N MET A 22 -17.53 -15.80 7.83
CA MET A 22 -17.67 -14.39 8.18
C MET A 22 -18.04 -13.52 6.97
N PHE A 23 -17.43 -13.79 5.81
CA PHE A 23 -17.78 -13.15 4.53
C PHE A 23 -19.23 -13.49 4.16
N GLU A 24 -19.65 -14.76 4.27
CA GLU A 24 -21.05 -15.18 4.09
C GLU A 24 -22.02 -14.52 5.08
N HIS A 25 -21.62 -14.36 6.36
CA HIS A 25 -22.41 -13.66 7.37
C HIS A 25 -22.62 -12.18 7.01
N TRP A 26 -21.58 -11.50 6.53
CA TRP A 26 -21.70 -10.15 5.99
C TRP A 26 -22.66 -10.11 4.79
N GLY A 27 -22.63 -11.13 3.93
CA GLY A 27 -23.61 -11.26 2.85
C GLY A 27 -25.04 -11.25 3.37
N ALA A 28 -25.32 -12.01 4.44
CA ALA A 28 -26.62 -12.00 5.10
C ALA A 28 -26.99 -10.62 5.70
N HIS A 29 -26.03 -9.83 6.19
CA HIS A 29 -26.28 -8.47 6.63
C HIS A 29 -26.61 -7.52 5.47
N LEU A 30 -25.87 -7.57 4.36
CA LEU A 30 -26.18 -6.81 3.14
C LEU A 30 -27.60 -7.14 2.62
N PHE A 31 -27.98 -8.42 2.66
CA PHE A 31 -29.36 -8.85 2.37
C PHE A 31 -30.39 -8.24 3.32
N LYS A 32 -30.08 -8.12 4.62
CA LYS A 32 -30.97 -7.46 5.60
C LYS A 32 -31.04 -5.95 5.38
N GLN A 33 -29.95 -5.27 5.06
CA GLN A 33 -29.98 -3.85 4.69
C GLN A 33 -30.84 -3.62 3.44
N ARG A 34 -30.75 -4.52 2.45
CA ARG A 34 -31.66 -4.57 1.29
C ARG A 34 -33.13 -4.71 1.70
N ALA A 35 -33.43 -5.45 2.76
CA ALA A 35 -34.79 -5.64 3.25
C ALA A 35 -35.30 -4.52 4.18
N GLY A 36 -34.40 -3.81 4.89
CA GLY A 36 -34.73 -2.87 5.96
C GLY A 36 -34.74 -1.37 5.58
N LYS A 37 -34.06 -0.95 4.51
CA LYS A 37 -34.28 0.39 3.95
C LYS A 37 -35.64 0.40 3.27
N PRO A 38 -36.50 1.43 3.46
CA PRO A 38 -37.74 1.53 2.69
C PRO A 38 -37.35 1.50 1.23
N VAL A 39 -37.64 0.36 0.58
CA VAL A 39 -37.41 0.18 -0.83
C VAL A 39 -38.15 1.34 -1.47
N ARG A 40 -37.43 2.32 -2.07
CA ARG A 40 -38.11 3.29 -2.95
C ARG A 40 -38.99 2.43 -3.84
N ALA A 41 -40.29 2.68 -3.88
CA ALA A 41 -41.31 1.73 -4.33
C ALA A 41 -41.09 1.13 -5.74
N ARG A 42 -40.07 1.61 -6.48
CA ARG A 42 -39.65 1.13 -7.79
C ARG A 42 -38.23 0.54 -7.92
N ALA A 43 -37.36 0.63 -6.90
CA ALA A 43 -36.16 -0.23 -6.85
C ALA A 43 -36.57 -1.71 -6.73
N SER A 44 -37.75 -1.98 -6.13
CA SER A 44 -38.39 -3.30 -6.16
C SER A 44 -38.74 -3.74 -7.59
N THR A 45 -39.14 -2.84 -8.49
CA THR A 45 -39.54 -3.19 -9.87
C THR A 45 -38.35 -3.54 -10.76
N ARG A 46 -37.14 -3.06 -10.43
CA ARG A 46 -35.89 -3.50 -11.06
C ARG A 46 -35.47 -4.91 -10.66
N LEU A 47 -35.88 -5.35 -9.47
CA LEU A 47 -35.42 -6.58 -8.81
C LEU A 47 -36.50 -7.68 -8.76
N THR A 48 -37.66 -7.47 -9.39
CA THR A 48 -38.77 -8.44 -9.43
C THR A 48 -38.58 -9.58 -10.45
N GLY A 49 -37.53 -9.53 -11.28
CA GLY A 49 -37.13 -10.61 -12.19
C GLY A 49 -35.80 -11.25 -11.75
N GLN A 50 -35.56 -12.51 -12.11
CA GLN A 50 -34.23 -13.13 -11.97
C GLN A 50 -33.24 -12.40 -12.89
N ARG A 51 -32.45 -11.49 -12.33
CA ARG A 51 -31.38 -10.78 -13.04
C ARG A 51 -30.29 -11.77 -13.44
N LYS A 52 -29.72 -11.63 -14.64
CA LYS A 52 -28.54 -12.39 -15.06
C LYS A 52 -27.29 -11.50 -15.05
N LEU A 53 -26.11 -12.11 -14.98
CA LEU A 53 -24.82 -11.39 -14.97
C LEU A 53 -24.69 -10.40 -16.14
N GLY A 54 -25.02 -10.82 -17.36
CA GLY A 54 -24.92 -9.99 -18.56
C GLY A 54 -25.90 -8.81 -18.64
N ASP A 55 -26.89 -8.76 -17.76
CA ASP A 55 -27.87 -7.65 -17.65
C ASP A 55 -27.39 -6.54 -16.71
N LEU A 56 -26.31 -6.77 -15.96
CA LEU A 56 -25.75 -5.79 -15.04
C LEU A 56 -24.71 -4.94 -15.76
N LYS A 57 -24.84 -3.60 -15.66
CA LYS A 57 -23.85 -2.66 -16.16
C LYS A 57 -23.21 -1.87 -15.01
N VAL A 58 -21.90 -1.97 -14.85
CA VAL A 58 -21.11 -1.33 -13.78
C VAL A 58 -20.25 -0.19 -14.33
N GLY A 59 -20.31 0.99 -13.70
CA GLY A 59 -19.35 2.07 -13.98
C GLY A 59 -18.19 1.98 -12.99
N ILE A 60 -16.95 2.21 -13.42
CA ILE A 60 -15.77 2.22 -12.55
C ILE A 60 -15.12 3.60 -12.65
N VAL A 61 -14.94 4.28 -11.53
CA VAL A 61 -14.33 5.61 -11.47
C VAL A 61 -12.90 5.48 -10.96
N GLY A 62 -11.93 5.65 -11.86
CA GLY A 62 -10.50 5.46 -11.62
C GLY A 62 -9.96 4.20 -12.30
N GLY A 63 -8.90 4.36 -13.09
CA GLY A 63 -8.14 3.32 -13.78
C GLY A 63 -6.80 3.01 -13.09
N GLY A 64 -6.75 3.12 -11.76
CA GLY A 64 -5.64 2.58 -10.95
C GLY A 64 -5.76 1.06 -10.73
N MET A 65 -4.89 0.48 -9.89
CA MET A 65 -4.89 -0.97 -9.61
C MET A 65 -6.25 -1.53 -9.19
N ALA A 66 -6.96 -0.87 -8.27
CA ALA A 66 -8.28 -1.33 -7.84
C ALA A 66 -9.31 -1.31 -8.98
N GLY A 67 -9.35 -0.25 -9.78
CA GLY A 67 -10.29 -0.12 -10.90
C GLY A 67 -10.02 -1.08 -12.05
N LEU A 68 -8.75 -1.21 -12.44
CA LEU A 68 -8.34 -2.16 -13.47
C LEU A 68 -8.60 -3.61 -13.03
N TYR A 69 -8.29 -3.95 -11.77
CA TYR A 69 -8.52 -5.30 -11.27
C TYR A 69 -10.02 -5.62 -11.14
N ALA A 70 -10.82 -4.67 -10.67
CA ALA A 70 -12.28 -4.83 -10.67
C ALA A 70 -12.83 -5.05 -12.09
N GLY A 71 -12.32 -4.32 -13.09
CA GLY A 71 -12.67 -4.54 -14.50
C GLY A 71 -12.37 -5.96 -14.98
N LEU A 72 -11.18 -6.48 -14.65
CA LEU A 72 -10.80 -7.87 -15.00
C LEU A 72 -11.71 -8.89 -14.31
N LEU A 73 -12.03 -8.71 -13.02
CA LEU A 73 -12.94 -9.60 -12.30
C LEU A 73 -14.37 -9.58 -12.89
N LEU A 74 -14.87 -8.41 -13.28
CA LEU A 74 -16.17 -8.28 -13.94
C LEU A 74 -16.16 -8.96 -15.33
N GLN A 75 -15.04 -8.88 -16.05
CA GLN A 75 -14.85 -9.61 -17.32
C GLN A 75 -14.92 -11.13 -17.14
N GLU A 76 -14.24 -11.69 -16.13
CA GLU A 76 -14.31 -13.13 -15.81
C GLU A 76 -15.74 -13.58 -15.50
N LEU A 77 -16.55 -12.70 -14.88
CA LEU A 77 -17.95 -12.94 -14.58
C LEU A 77 -18.90 -12.63 -15.76
N GLY A 78 -18.41 -12.10 -16.89
CA GLY A 78 -19.24 -11.68 -18.02
C GLY A 78 -20.19 -10.52 -17.71
N ILE A 79 -19.87 -9.67 -16.72
CA ILE A 79 -20.62 -8.46 -16.37
C ILE A 79 -20.13 -7.30 -17.25
N GLN A 80 -21.05 -6.47 -17.73
CA GLN A 80 -20.68 -5.30 -18.55
C GLN A 80 -20.11 -4.19 -17.67
N PHE A 81 -19.02 -3.55 -18.11
CA PHE A 81 -18.44 -2.44 -17.36
C PHE A 81 -17.79 -1.37 -18.26
N GLU A 82 -17.51 -0.22 -17.64
CA GLU A 82 -16.83 0.91 -18.27
C GLU A 82 -16.01 1.67 -17.21
N ILE A 83 -14.71 1.86 -17.48
CA ILE A 83 -13.74 2.54 -16.61
C ILE A 83 -13.55 3.98 -17.09
N PHE A 84 -13.68 4.94 -16.18
CA PHE A 84 -13.44 6.37 -16.40
C PHE A 84 -12.14 6.76 -15.69
N GLU A 85 -11.08 7.01 -16.45
CA GLU A 85 -9.77 7.42 -15.96
C GLU A 85 -9.49 8.87 -16.34
N ALA A 86 -9.17 9.70 -15.34
CA ALA A 86 -8.96 11.13 -15.55
C ALA A 86 -7.63 11.42 -16.27
N ALA A 87 -6.59 10.61 -16.04
CA ALA A 87 -5.31 10.73 -16.71
C ALA A 87 -5.36 10.18 -18.14
N PRO A 88 -4.41 10.58 -19.01
CA PRO A 88 -4.24 9.98 -20.33
C PRO A 88 -3.85 8.50 -20.29
N THR A 89 -3.23 8.06 -19.19
CA THR A 89 -2.70 6.71 -18.99
C THR A 89 -3.21 6.11 -17.69
N PRO A 90 -3.82 4.91 -17.71
CA PRO A 90 -4.17 4.16 -16.51
C PRO A 90 -2.93 3.79 -15.67
N GLY A 91 -3.16 3.45 -14.40
CA GLY A 91 -2.15 2.93 -13.47
C GLY A 91 -2.08 3.68 -12.14
N GLY A 92 -2.45 4.96 -12.13
CA GLY A 92 -2.54 5.77 -10.91
C GLY A 92 -1.20 5.89 -10.17
N ARG A 93 -1.13 5.31 -8.96
CA ARG A 93 0.05 5.28 -8.08
C ARG A 93 1.09 4.22 -8.44
N VAL A 94 0.80 3.33 -9.39
CA VAL A 94 1.81 2.47 -10.01
C VAL A 94 2.42 3.25 -11.17
N ARG A 95 3.64 3.75 -10.99
CA ARG A 95 4.27 4.66 -11.94
C ARG A 95 5.78 4.44 -12.03
N THR A 96 6.21 3.92 -13.17
CA THR A 96 7.61 3.87 -13.58
C THR A 96 7.92 5.05 -14.49
N HIS A 97 9.02 5.76 -14.22
CA HIS A 97 9.55 6.78 -15.13
C HIS A 97 10.68 6.18 -15.96
N TYR A 98 10.46 6.06 -17.27
CA TYR A 98 11.46 5.59 -18.23
C TYR A 98 12.24 6.78 -18.79
N PHE A 99 13.54 6.82 -18.56
CA PHE A 99 14.41 7.91 -19.04
C PHE A 99 14.79 7.74 -20.51
N ASN A 100 14.94 6.48 -20.96
CA ASN A 100 15.16 6.10 -22.34
C ASN A 100 14.89 4.59 -22.53
N ASN A 101 15.10 4.07 -23.75
CA ASN A 101 14.80 2.68 -24.11
C ASN A 101 15.94 1.68 -23.80
N GLY A 102 17.01 2.11 -23.12
CA GLY A 102 18.10 1.24 -22.72
C GLY A 102 17.73 0.30 -21.57
N SER A 103 18.53 -0.75 -21.38
CA SER A 103 18.37 -1.70 -20.27
C SER A 103 18.38 -0.98 -18.92
N HIS A 104 17.36 -1.22 -18.10
CA HIS A 104 17.24 -0.66 -16.75
C HIS A 104 17.37 0.87 -16.64
N GLN A 105 17.03 1.61 -17.70
CA GLN A 105 17.08 3.08 -17.73
C GLN A 105 15.76 3.69 -17.21
N TYR A 106 15.37 3.32 -16.00
CA TYR A 106 14.13 3.76 -15.36
C TYR A 106 14.28 3.94 -13.85
N ALA A 107 13.29 4.59 -13.24
CA ALA A 107 13.14 4.66 -11.79
C ALA A 107 11.67 4.52 -11.38
N GLU A 108 11.43 3.91 -10.23
CA GLU A 108 10.08 3.67 -9.70
C GLU A 108 9.61 4.87 -8.89
N MET A 109 8.65 5.61 -9.43
CA MET A 109 8.04 6.78 -8.79
C MET A 109 6.91 6.41 -7.83
N GLY A 110 6.35 5.20 -7.98
CA GLY A 110 5.29 4.65 -7.14
C GLY A 110 5.70 3.36 -6.42
N ALA A 111 4.86 2.32 -6.52
CA ALA A 111 5.21 0.97 -6.04
C ALA A 111 6.52 0.47 -6.67
N MET A 112 7.37 -0.20 -5.88
CA MET A 112 8.73 -0.59 -6.33
C MET A 112 9.28 -1.90 -5.78
N ARG A 113 8.70 -2.42 -4.69
CA ARG A 113 9.20 -3.59 -3.96
C ARG A 113 8.02 -4.37 -3.38
N PHE A 114 8.13 -5.69 -3.32
CA PHE A 114 7.03 -6.58 -2.97
C PHE A 114 7.52 -7.67 -2.01
N PRO A 115 7.11 -7.66 -0.72
CA PRO A 115 7.45 -8.72 0.23
C PRO A 115 6.63 -9.96 -0.06
N HIS A 116 7.26 -11.13 -0.16
CA HIS A 116 6.55 -12.38 -0.37
C HIS A 116 6.04 -12.95 0.95
N ASN A 117 4.82 -12.57 1.33
CA ASN A 117 4.10 -13.04 2.51
C ASN A 117 2.59 -13.18 2.23
N SER A 118 1.82 -13.67 3.21
CA SER A 118 0.38 -13.96 3.06
C SER A 118 -0.47 -12.71 2.79
N MET A 119 -0.12 -11.54 3.34
CA MET A 119 -0.83 -10.28 3.07
C MET A 119 -0.73 -9.86 1.60
N GLN A 120 0.37 -10.23 0.94
CA GLN A 120 0.60 -9.96 -0.49
C GLN A 120 0.13 -11.09 -1.41
N SER A 121 -0.47 -12.17 -0.88
CA SER A 121 -0.81 -13.38 -1.64
C SER A 121 -1.58 -13.10 -2.93
N ARG A 122 -2.60 -12.22 -2.88
CA ARG A 122 -3.40 -11.85 -4.06
C ARG A 122 -2.57 -11.17 -5.16
N LEU A 123 -1.59 -10.33 -4.78
CA LEU A 123 -0.68 -9.72 -5.75
C LEU A 123 0.20 -10.77 -6.42
N PHE A 124 0.82 -11.66 -5.65
CA PHE A 124 1.71 -12.68 -6.20
C PHE A 124 0.97 -13.71 -7.06
N ASN A 125 -0.19 -14.18 -6.60
CA ASN A 125 -1.05 -15.05 -7.39
C ASN A 125 -1.48 -14.39 -8.70
N PHE A 126 -1.85 -13.10 -8.64
CA PHE A 126 -2.20 -12.36 -9.85
C PHE A 126 -1.01 -12.19 -10.79
N TRP A 127 0.16 -11.85 -10.27
CA TRP A 127 1.39 -11.74 -11.06
C TRP A 127 1.74 -13.07 -11.74
N ASP A 128 1.65 -14.18 -11.02
CA ASP A 128 1.89 -15.52 -11.59
C ASP A 128 0.85 -15.85 -12.67
N TYR A 129 -0.44 -15.57 -12.41
CA TYR A 129 -1.50 -15.69 -13.41
C TYR A 129 -1.20 -14.86 -14.67
N LEU A 130 -0.75 -13.61 -14.55
CA LEU A 130 -0.40 -12.77 -15.71
C LEU A 130 0.73 -13.40 -16.52
N ASN A 131 1.74 -13.95 -15.85
CA ASN A 131 2.87 -14.60 -16.51
C ASN A 131 2.47 -15.91 -17.20
N GLU A 132 1.73 -16.77 -16.51
CA GLU A 132 1.26 -18.08 -17.01
C GLU A 132 0.32 -17.94 -18.21
N THR A 133 -0.52 -16.90 -18.21
CA THR A 133 -1.49 -16.64 -19.29
C THR A 133 -0.95 -15.72 -20.39
N SER A 134 0.26 -15.18 -20.27
CA SER A 134 0.83 -14.20 -21.22
C SER A 134 0.74 -14.65 -22.69
N ARG A 135 0.96 -15.93 -22.98
CA ARG A 135 0.89 -16.49 -24.35
C ARG A 135 -0.53 -16.52 -24.95
N GLN A 136 -1.56 -16.31 -24.14
CA GLN A 136 -2.96 -16.35 -24.53
C GLN A 136 -3.49 -14.96 -24.94
N HIS A 137 -2.75 -13.89 -24.64
CA HIS A 137 -3.19 -12.51 -24.87
C HIS A 137 -2.24 -11.77 -25.82
N PRO A 138 -2.73 -11.26 -26.97
CA PRO A 138 -1.91 -10.47 -27.88
C PRO A 138 -1.31 -9.24 -27.20
N GLY A 139 0.01 -9.06 -27.33
CA GLY A 139 0.74 -7.93 -26.74
C GLY A 139 1.14 -8.13 -25.28
N ALA A 140 0.65 -9.18 -24.61
CA ALA A 140 1.07 -9.51 -23.25
C ALA A 140 2.53 -9.98 -23.21
N GLN A 141 3.26 -9.53 -22.20
CA GLN A 141 4.65 -9.88 -21.95
C GLN A 141 4.82 -10.45 -20.54
N LEU A 142 5.77 -11.37 -20.39
CA LEU A 142 6.20 -11.80 -19.06
C LEU A 142 6.75 -10.61 -18.29
N ILE A 143 6.35 -10.47 -17.02
CA ILE A 143 6.94 -9.55 -16.06
C ILE A 143 7.88 -10.39 -15.19
N PRO A 144 9.20 -10.42 -15.48
CA PRO A 144 10.13 -11.23 -14.71
C PRO A 144 10.20 -10.73 -13.27
N ARG A 145 10.21 -11.68 -12.35
CA ARG A 145 10.42 -11.43 -10.93
C ARG A 145 11.91 -11.47 -10.66
N ILE A 146 12.46 -10.36 -10.16
CA ILE A 146 13.86 -10.28 -9.72
C ILE A 146 13.92 -10.06 -8.21
N PRO A 147 14.98 -10.53 -7.52
CA PRO A 147 15.18 -10.23 -6.11
C PRO A 147 15.28 -8.71 -5.88
N TYR A 148 14.61 -8.21 -4.84
CA TYR A 148 14.81 -6.86 -4.35
C TYR A 148 15.73 -6.90 -3.13
N VAL A 149 16.82 -6.15 -3.17
CA VAL A 149 17.80 -6.06 -2.09
C VAL A 149 17.36 -4.96 -1.13
N MET A 150 16.86 -5.33 0.05
CA MET A 150 16.47 -4.40 1.11
C MET A 150 17.68 -3.71 1.74
N HIS A 151 18.73 -4.48 2.03
CA HIS A 151 20.02 -4.02 2.51
C HIS A 151 21.12 -4.82 1.82
N ASP A 152 22.23 -4.15 1.49
CA ASP A 152 23.40 -4.83 0.93
C ASP A 152 23.86 -5.97 1.87
N ALA A 153 24.03 -7.17 1.33
CA ALA A 153 24.33 -8.37 2.10
C ALA A 153 25.83 -8.60 2.37
N THR A 154 26.71 -7.69 1.92
CA THR A 154 28.15 -7.81 2.14
C THR A 154 28.43 -7.67 3.63
N PRO A 155 29.05 -8.66 4.30
CA PRO A 155 29.22 -8.61 5.76
C PRO A 155 30.40 -7.72 6.22
N SER A 156 31.14 -7.11 5.28
CA SER A 156 32.31 -6.31 5.61
C SER A 156 31.91 -5.01 6.34
N PRO A 157 32.54 -4.68 7.48
CA PRO A 157 32.34 -3.39 8.15
C PRO A 157 32.72 -2.19 7.28
N SER A 158 33.53 -2.34 6.23
CA SER A 158 33.92 -1.27 5.32
C SER A 158 33.05 -1.18 4.06
N ALA A 159 32.11 -2.11 3.84
CA ALA A 159 31.26 -2.13 2.65
C ALA A 159 29.77 -1.95 2.98
N GLY A 160 28.96 -1.77 1.95
CA GLY A 160 27.51 -1.72 2.04
C GLY A 160 26.95 -0.31 2.14
N ASN A 161 25.64 -0.24 2.42
CA ASN A 161 24.91 1.02 2.48
C ASN A 161 25.36 1.88 3.67
N LEU A 162 25.10 3.18 3.60
CA LEU A 162 25.58 4.18 4.55
C LEU A 162 24.50 4.66 5.52
N LEU A 163 24.92 5.12 6.68
CA LEU A 163 24.14 5.86 7.66
C LEU A 163 24.87 7.18 7.95
N CYS A 164 24.13 8.29 7.99
CA CYS A 164 24.72 9.61 8.22
C CYS A 164 23.80 10.48 9.09
N TYR A 165 24.20 10.73 10.33
CA TYR A 165 23.40 11.44 11.33
C TYR A 165 24.25 12.42 12.14
N ASN A 166 23.60 13.44 12.71
CA ASN A 166 24.18 14.40 13.65
C ASN A 166 25.37 15.19 13.10
N GLY A 167 25.38 15.44 11.78
CA GLY A 167 26.49 16.12 11.09
C GLY A 167 27.82 15.36 11.14
N LYS A 168 27.79 14.08 11.54
CA LYS A 168 28.97 13.21 11.50
C LYS A 168 29.24 12.73 10.08
N GLN A 169 30.45 12.23 9.86
CA GLN A 169 30.79 11.58 8.62
C GLN A 169 29.95 10.31 8.42
N PRO A 170 29.59 9.97 7.17
CA PRO A 170 28.91 8.72 6.87
C PRO A 170 29.68 7.50 7.39
N VAL A 171 28.94 6.51 7.87
CA VAL A 171 29.46 5.19 8.25
C VAL A 171 28.65 4.10 7.57
N THR A 172 29.24 2.95 7.31
CA THR A 172 28.47 1.82 6.77
C THR A 172 27.46 1.31 7.81
N ARG A 173 26.32 0.80 7.33
CA ARG A 173 25.31 0.12 8.16
C ARG A 173 25.93 -1.06 8.93
N ASN A 174 26.83 -1.81 8.30
CA ASN A 174 27.54 -2.92 8.93
C ASN A 174 28.41 -2.48 10.11
N ARG A 175 29.12 -1.35 9.96
CA ARG A 175 29.91 -0.79 11.06
C ARG A 175 29.02 -0.29 12.19
N ALA A 176 27.90 0.37 11.86
CA ALA A 176 26.94 0.82 12.87
C ALA A 176 26.26 -0.34 13.59
N ALA A 177 26.01 -1.46 12.92
CA ALA A 177 25.47 -2.67 13.53
C ALA A 177 26.44 -3.28 14.57
N ALA A 178 27.75 -3.20 14.31
CA ALA A 178 28.77 -3.62 15.27
C ALA A 178 29.00 -2.59 16.40
N ASP A 179 28.82 -1.29 16.11
CA ASP A 179 28.97 -0.21 17.08
C ASP A 179 28.00 0.94 16.83
N ASN A 180 26.83 0.88 17.47
CA ASN A 180 25.76 1.88 17.33
C ASN A 180 26.20 3.29 17.78
N ALA A 181 27.22 3.40 18.64
CA ALA A 181 27.73 4.69 19.11
C ALA A 181 28.35 5.55 17.99
N THR A 182 28.68 4.92 16.86
CA THR A 182 29.12 5.63 15.65
C THR A 182 28.09 6.65 15.17
N LEU A 183 26.79 6.40 15.36
CA LEU A 183 25.70 7.30 14.98
C LEU A 183 25.62 8.56 15.86
N GLY A 184 26.22 8.54 17.05
CA GLY A 184 26.41 9.73 17.89
C GLY A 184 25.27 10.13 18.81
N PHE A 185 24.38 9.21 19.17
CA PHE A 185 23.28 9.49 20.09
C PHE A 185 23.62 9.23 21.56
N ASP A 186 24.68 8.48 21.85
CA ASP A 186 25.02 8.04 23.21
C ASP A 186 25.16 9.16 24.24
N GLN A 187 25.79 10.27 23.87
CA GLN A 187 25.99 11.41 24.78
C GLN A 187 24.67 12.16 25.04
N ALA A 188 23.78 12.22 24.05
CA ALA A 188 22.48 12.88 24.22
C ALA A 188 21.52 12.02 25.07
N LEU A 189 21.75 10.70 25.11
CA LEU A 189 20.94 9.72 25.80
C LEU A 189 21.77 8.99 26.87
N SER A 190 22.44 9.79 27.72
CA SER A 190 23.24 9.32 28.87
C SER A 190 22.63 9.83 30.18
N GLY A 191 21.99 8.94 30.93
CA GLY A 191 21.29 9.27 32.17
C GLY A 191 20.64 8.00 32.75
N PRO A 192 20.32 7.96 34.05
CA PRO A 192 19.73 6.78 34.69
C PRO A 192 18.46 6.27 34.00
N GLU A 193 17.66 7.17 33.42
CA GLU A 193 16.45 6.87 32.67
C GLU A 193 16.72 6.13 31.34
N TYR A 194 17.94 6.20 30.81
CA TYR A 194 18.32 5.54 29.56
C TYR A 194 19.03 4.19 29.77
N GLU A 195 19.49 3.88 30.99
CA GLU A 195 20.22 2.65 31.28
C GLU A 195 19.51 1.35 30.83
N PRO A 196 18.17 1.21 30.94
CA PRO A 196 17.45 0.02 30.42
C PRO A 196 17.61 -0.17 28.90
N PHE A 197 17.86 0.92 28.17
CA PHE A 197 17.98 0.97 26.72
C PHE A 197 19.44 0.93 26.25
N ARG A 198 20.35 0.61 27.17
CA ARG A 198 21.79 0.46 26.90
C ARG A 198 22.23 -0.99 27.08
N GLU A 199 23.26 -1.37 26.35
CA GLU A 199 23.95 -2.66 26.49
C GLU A 199 25.46 -2.43 26.37
N GLY A 200 26.25 -2.99 27.29
CA GLY A 200 27.69 -2.75 27.32
C GLY A 200 28.08 -1.27 27.45
N GLY A 201 27.22 -0.45 28.06
CA GLY A 201 27.42 0.99 28.18
C GLY A 201 27.15 1.78 26.90
N LYS A 202 26.57 1.18 25.86
CA LYS A 202 26.19 1.83 24.59
C LYS A 202 24.68 1.80 24.38
N LEU A 203 24.12 2.79 23.69
CA LEU A 203 22.70 2.78 23.33
C LEU A 203 22.38 1.61 22.38
N LYS A 204 21.30 0.87 22.65
CA LYS A 204 20.80 -0.19 21.75
C LYS A 204 20.37 0.41 20.40
N PRO A 205 20.47 -0.34 19.28
CA PRO A 205 19.97 0.13 17.98
C PRO A 205 18.47 0.48 18.02
N ALA A 206 18.08 1.54 17.33
CA ALA A 206 16.68 1.98 17.24
C ALA A 206 15.73 0.86 16.77
N ALA A 207 16.15 0.06 15.76
CA ALA A 207 15.36 -1.07 15.28
C ALA A 207 15.12 -2.10 16.39
N THR A 208 16.15 -2.49 17.14
CA THR A 208 16.02 -3.43 18.27
C THR A 208 15.05 -2.93 19.34
N LEU A 209 15.02 -1.62 19.61
CA LEU A 209 14.10 -1.02 20.57
C LEU A 209 12.66 -0.98 20.04
N MET A 210 12.46 -0.63 18.77
CA MET A 210 11.14 -0.68 18.13
C MET A 210 10.60 -2.11 18.08
N ASP A 211 11.44 -3.07 17.68
CA ASP A 211 11.10 -4.48 17.63
C ASP A 211 10.66 -4.98 19.01
N ALA A 212 11.43 -4.67 20.07
CA ALA A 212 11.06 -5.04 21.44
C ALA A 212 9.71 -4.46 21.87
N ALA A 213 9.40 -3.21 21.49
CA ALA A 213 8.12 -2.58 21.80
C ALA A 213 6.93 -3.22 21.06
N LEU A 214 7.13 -3.68 19.83
CA LEU A 214 6.05 -4.19 18.98
C LEU A 214 5.99 -5.73 18.89
N ASP A 215 6.96 -6.43 19.46
CA ASP A 215 7.08 -7.91 19.46
C ASP A 215 5.82 -8.61 19.97
N VAL A 216 5.11 -8.01 20.94
CA VAL A 216 3.84 -8.55 21.45
C VAL A 216 2.77 -8.68 20.35
N PHE A 217 2.75 -7.75 19.38
CA PHE A 217 1.83 -7.81 18.25
C PHE A 217 2.37 -8.75 17.16
N ILE A 218 3.68 -8.70 16.87
CA ILE A 218 4.29 -9.55 15.85
C ILE A 218 4.13 -11.04 16.22
N LYS A 219 4.34 -11.42 17.48
CA LYS A 219 4.07 -12.78 17.97
C LYS A 219 2.63 -13.21 17.79
N LYS A 220 1.65 -12.30 17.91
CA LYS A 220 0.24 -12.63 17.60
C LYS A 220 0.07 -13.02 16.13
N PHE A 221 0.74 -12.34 15.21
CA PHE A 221 0.70 -12.73 13.79
C PHE A 221 1.33 -14.10 13.56
N GLU A 222 2.48 -14.36 14.17
CA GLU A 222 3.26 -15.60 13.99
C GLU A 222 2.58 -16.81 14.63
N ASP A 223 2.15 -16.67 15.89
CA ASP A 223 1.63 -17.77 16.71
C ASP A 223 0.15 -18.07 16.43
N GLU A 224 -0.66 -17.03 16.22
CA GLU A 224 -2.14 -17.14 16.19
C GLU A 224 -2.72 -16.81 14.80
N GLY A 225 -2.00 -16.02 14.00
CA GLY A 225 -2.41 -15.59 12.66
C GLY A 225 -3.13 -14.24 12.63
N ILE A 226 -3.26 -13.71 11.42
CA ILE A 226 -3.75 -12.34 11.14
C ILE A 226 -5.11 -12.00 11.76
N ASP A 227 -6.04 -12.95 11.91
CA ASP A 227 -7.36 -12.65 12.49
C ASP A 227 -7.24 -12.32 14.00
N SER A 228 -6.52 -13.15 14.77
CA SER A 228 -6.29 -12.90 16.20
C SER A 228 -5.42 -11.66 16.40
N ALA A 229 -4.37 -11.51 15.57
CA ALA A 229 -3.51 -10.34 15.60
C ALA A 229 -4.29 -9.05 15.34
N TRP A 230 -5.15 -9.04 14.32
CA TRP A 230 -6.02 -7.90 14.01
C TRP A 230 -6.94 -7.56 15.17
N ALA A 231 -7.65 -8.55 15.74
CA ALA A 231 -8.54 -8.33 16.88
C ALA A 231 -7.79 -7.77 18.10
N TYR A 232 -6.59 -8.27 18.37
CA TYR A 232 -5.74 -7.77 19.44
C TYR A 232 -5.26 -6.34 19.18
N MET A 233 -4.73 -6.05 17.99
CA MET A 233 -4.27 -4.72 17.57
C MET A 233 -5.37 -3.67 17.68
N MET A 234 -6.61 -4.02 17.30
CA MET A 234 -7.74 -3.10 17.35
C MET A 234 -8.10 -2.65 18.78
N THR A 235 -7.67 -3.36 19.83
CA THR A 235 -7.82 -2.89 21.22
C THR A 235 -6.91 -1.71 21.56
N TYR A 236 -5.91 -1.43 20.71
CA TYR A 236 -4.96 -0.33 20.84
C TYR A 236 -5.11 0.72 19.73
N ASP A 237 -6.14 0.66 18.88
CA ASP A 237 -6.27 1.58 17.75
C ASP A 237 -6.34 3.07 18.16
N SER A 238 -6.77 3.36 19.40
CA SER A 238 -6.75 4.73 19.94
C SER A 238 -5.36 5.30 20.23
N TYR A 239 -4.31 4.48 20.22
CA TYR A 239 -2.93 4.93 20.43
C TYR A 239 -2.31 5.41 19.12
N SER A 240 -1.53 6.50 19.20
CA SER A 240 -0.46 6.69 18.22
C SER A 240 0.72 5.79 18.59
N ALA A 241 1.62 5.53 17.64
CA ALA A 241 2.83 4.77 17.96
C ALA A 241 3.66 5.48 19.06
N ARG A 242 3.73 6.81 19.04
CA ARG A 242 4.41 7.62 20.06
C ARG A 242 3.77 7.46 21.43
N SER A 243 2.45 7.63 21.55
CA SER A 243 1.80 7.52 22.86
C SER A 243 1.91 6.09 23.42
N TYR A 244 1.87 5.07 22.57
CA TYR A 244 2.12 3.69 23.00
C TYR A 244 3.54 3.49 23.52
N LEU A 245 4.56 3.98 22.81
CA LEU A 245 5.95 3.87 23.25
C LEU A 245 6.19 4.60 24.58
N GLU A 246 5.61 5.79 24.76
CA GLU A 246 5.79 6.61 25.97
C GLU A 246 5.00 6.11 27.18
N GLU A 247 3.84 5.45 26.98
CA GLU A 247 3.00 4.97 28.07
C GLU A 247 3.23 3.48 28.40
N VAL A 248 3.50 2.65 27.38
CA VAL A 248 3.59 1.19 27.48
C VAL A 248 5.01 0.70 27.20
N GLY A 249 5.66 1.22 26.14
CA GLY A 249 7.00 0.79 25.72
C GLY A 249 7.02 -0.69 25.31
N ASP A 250 7.94 -1.46 25.90
CA ASP A 250 8.04 -2.92 25.69
C ASP A 250 7.18 -3.76 26.65
N GLY A 251 6.21 -3.11 27.30
CA GLY A 251 5.36 -3.72 28.33
C GLY A 251 6.05 -3.87 29.69
N THR A 252 7.34 -3.56 29.80
CA THR A 252 8.09 -3.52 31.07
C THR A 252 8.52 -2.11 31.45
N THR A 253 8.96 -1.33 30.46
CA THR A 253 9.52 0.00 30.67
C THR A 253 8.95 0.96 29.63
N PRO A 254 8.22 2.01 30.03
CA PRO A 254 7.81 3.08 29.13
C PRO A 254 9.02 3.85 28.58
N TYR A 255 8.98 4.24 27.31
CA TYR A 255 10.14 4.84 26.64
C TYR A 255 10.15 6.36 26.85
N PRO A 256 11.25 6.95 27.33
CA PRO A 256 11.35 8.40 27.46
C PRO A 256 11.18 9.10 26.10
N SER A 257 10.53 10.27 26.05
CA SER A 257 10.24 10.97 24.78
C SER A 257 11.48 11.17 23.90
N ARG A 258 12.65 11.46 24.50
CA ARG A 258 13.90 11.62 23.75
C ARG A 258 14.42 10.31 23.14
N LEU A 259 14.09 9.18 23.74
CA LEU A 259 14.34 7.87 23.14
C LEU A 259 13.40 7.65 21.95
N VAL A 260 12.13 8.02 22.08
CA VAL A 260 11.16 7.93 20.97
C VAL A 260 11.57 8.82 19.79
N ASP A 261 12.11 10.02 20.05
CA ASP A 261 12.68 10.89 19.01
C ASP A 261 13.89 10.25 18.30
N TYR A 262 14.71 9.49 19.02
CA TYR A 262 15.82 8.72 18.46
C TYR A 262 15.32 7.61 17.52
N LEU A 263 14.29 6.86 17.94
CA LEU A 263 13.63 5.85 17.11
C LEU A 263 13.06 6.48 15.84
N GLU A 264 12.31 7.59 15.99
CA GLU A 264 11.71 8.31 14.87
C GLU A 264 12.75 8.78 13.86
N THR A 265 13.88 9.30 14.34
CA THR A 265 14.95 9.84 13.51
C THR A 265 15.68 8.76 12.74
N VAL A 266 16.15 7.71 13.43
CA VAL A 266 17.04 6.70 12.85
C VAL A 266 16.30 5.70 11.97
N LEU A 267 15.00 5.48 12.22
CA LEU A 267 14.14 4.64 11.40
C LEU A 267 13.45 5.41 10.25
N SER A 268 13.82 6.68 10.03
CA SER A 268 13.27 7.53 8.96
C SER A 268 11.75 7.74 9.03
N TYR A 269 11.20 7.89 10.24
CA TYR A 269 9.77 8.00 10.53
C TYR A 269 9.32 9.41 10.95
N SER A 270 9.98 10.49 10.52
CA SER A 270 9.64 11.84 11.02
C SER A 270 8.16 12.20 10.84
N GLY A 271 7.48 12.42 11.98
CA GLY A 271 6.03 12.67 12.04
C GLY A 271 5.13 11.46 11.79
N MET A 272 5.68 10.27 11.61
CA MET A 272 4.92 9.02 11.45
C MET A 272 4.59 8.40 12.81
N LEU A 273 5.39 8.60 13.86
CA LEU A 273 5.06 8.01 15.17
C LEU A 273 3.82 8.65 15.81
N ASP A 274 3.42 9.85 15.38
CA ASP A 274 2.18 10.48 15.81
C ASP A 274 0.93 9.95 15.08
N LEU A 275 1.11 9.03 14.13
CA LEU A 275 0.04 8.28 13.46
C LEU A 275 -0.29 6.99 14.22
N ALA A 276 -1.28 6.24 13.74
CA ALA A 276 -1.82 5.08 14.45
C ALA A 276 -0.76 4.02 14.76
N LEU A 277 -0.79 3.48 15.98
CA LEU A 277 0.04 2.32 16.35
C LEU A 277 -0.26 1.12 15.45
N THR A 278 -1.53 0.91 15.11
CA THR A 278 -1.99 -0.19 14.25
C THR A 278 -1.29 -0.19 12.91
N GLU A 279 -1.12 0.97 12.28
CA GLU A 279 -0.35 1.13 11.04
C GLU A 279 1.14 0.83 11.24
N MET A 280 1.74 1.28 12.34
CA MET A 280 3.15 0.99 12.65
C MET A 280 3.41 -0.52 12.81
N VAL A 281 2.48 -1.23 13.44
CA VAL A 281 2.55 -2.70 13.58
C VAL A 281 2.41 -3.39 12.22
N LEU A 282 1.48 -2.95 11.36
CA LEU A 282 1.30 -3.49 10.00
C LEU A 282 2.51 -3.22 9.11
N ASP A 283 3.12 -2.03 9.25
CA ASP A 283 4.35 -1.65 8.57
C ASP A 283 5.48 -2.59 8.98
N LEU A 284 5.75 -2.70 10.29
CA LEU A 284 6.79 -3.59 10.80
C LEU A 284 6.57 -5.03 10.34
N PHE A 285 5.36 -5.58 10.49
CA PHE A 285 5.04 -6.94 10.05
C PHE A 285 5.25 -7.12 8.54
N SER A 286 4.90 -6.12 7.71
CA SER A 286 5.16 -6.18 6.27
C SER A 286 6.67 -6.23 5.95
N PHE A 287 7.50 -5.58 6.78
CA PHE A 287 8.94 -5.51 6.58
C PHE A 287 9.73 -6.70 7.15
N THR A 288 9.20 -7.36 8.20
CA THR A 288 9.92 -8.42 8.93
C THR A 288 9.38 -9.83 8.71
N SER A 289 8.15 -9.99 8.20
CA SER A 289 7.53 -11.31 8.01
C SER A 289 8.19 -12.20 6.94
N THR A 290 9.13 -11.66 6.16
CA THR A 290 9.81 -12.41 5.10
C THR A 290 11.16 -11.80 4.74
N GLU A 291 12.13 -12.66 4.46
CA GLU A 291 13.41 -12.26 3.85
C GLU A 291 13.31 -12.20 2.31
N HIS A 292 12.24 -12.71 1.72
CA HIS A 292 12.07 -12.81 0.27
C HIS A 292 11.34 -11.59 -0.28
N TRP A 293 12.12 -10.67 -0.86
CA TRP A 293 11.62 -9.47 -1.50
C TRP A 293 11.84 -9.53 -3.01
N PHE A 294 10.90 -8.96 -3.76
CA PHE A 294 10.93 -8.96 -5.21
C PHE A 294 10.65 -7.59 -5.82
N ALA A 295 11.11 -7.40 -7.05
CA ALA A 295 10.76 -6.29 -7.92
C ALA A 295 10.33 -6.81 -9.30
N MET A 296 9.54 -6.01 -10.00
CA MET A 296 9.13 -6.28 -11.39
C MET A 296 10.21 -5.75 -12.33
N ASP A 297 10.87 -6.67 -13.04
CA ASP A 297 11.92 -6.30 -13.98
C ASP A 297 11.36 -5.50 -15.17
N GLY A 298 12.08 -4.46 -15.58
CA GLY A 298 11.61 -3.50 -16.59
C GLY A 298 10.55 -2.52 -16.08
N GLY A 299 10.27 -2.49 -14.78
CA GLY A 299 9.38 -1.50 -14.15
C GLY A 299 8.02 -2.04 -13.73
N THR A 300 7.49 -1.49 -12.65
CA THR A 300 6.22 -1.88 -12.04
C THR A 300 5.03 -1.46 -12.91
N SER A 301 5.13 -0.40 -13.72
CA SER A 301 4.07 -0.03 -14.69
C SER A 301 3.69 -1.15 -15.66
N ARG A 302 4.55 -2.15 -15.84
CA ARG A 302 4.24 -3.31 -16.67
C ARG A 302 3.03 -4.09 -16.18
N ILE A 303 2.76 -4.16 -14.87
CA ILE A 303 1.55 -4.83 -14.37
C ILE A 303 0.28 -4.10 -14.82
N THR A 304 0.29 -2.76 -14.81
CA THR A 304 -0.85 -1.97 -15.27
C THR A 304 -1.02 -2.04 -16.78
N ASP A 305 0.08 -2.07 -17.53
CA ASP A 305 0.05 -2.26 -18.98
C ASP A 305 -0.55 -3.62 -19.34
N GLU A 306 -0.14 -4.67 -18.63
CA GLU A 306 -0.67 -6.03 -18.78
C GLU A 306 -2.16 -6.14 -18.43
N MET A 307 -2.64 -5.37 -17.46
CA MET A 307 -4.08 -5.28 -17.14
C MET A 307 -4.85 -4.57 -18.26
N VAL A 308 -4.34 -3.43 -18.73
CA VAL A 308 -4.96 -2.64 -19.81
C VAL A 308 -5.05 -3.46 -21.10
N ASN A 309 -3.98 -4.20 -21.46
CA ASN A 309 -3.95 -5.04 -22.66
C ASN A 309 -4.96 -6.20 -22.64
N ARG A 310 -5.37 -6.65 -21.46
CA ARG A 310 -6.35 -7.74 -21.29
C ARG A 310 -7.81 -7.27 -21.26
N LEU A 311 -8.02 -5.97 -21.07
CA LEU A 311 -9.35 -5.36 -21.10
C LEU A 311 -9.67 -4.92 -22.53
N PRO A 312 -10.92 -5.06 -23.00
CA PRO A 312 -11.32 -4.53 -24.30
C PRO A 312 -11.08 -3.01 -24.34
N SER A 313 -10.44 -2.52 -25.39
CA SER A 313 -10.12 -1.08 -25.51
C SER A 313 -11.35 -0.16 -25.44
N THR A 314 -12.54 -0.68 -25.72
CA THR A 314 -13.81 0.04 -25.63
C THR A 314 -14.33 0.22 -24.20
N THR A 315 -13.79 -0.48 -23.21
CA THR A 315 -14.22 -0.39 -21.81
C THR A 315 -13.44 0.64 -21.00
N ILE A 316 -12.34 1.19 -21.51
CA ILE A 316 -11.53 2.19 -20.79
C ILE A 316 -11.63 3.55 -21.51
N ARG A 317 -12.13 4.55 -20.80
CA ARG A 317 -12.12 5.95 -21.24
C ARG A 317 -11.04 6.72 -20.47
N THR A 318 -9.93 7.00 -21.13
CA THR A 318 -8.88 7.87 -20.60
C THR A 318 -9.20 9.34 -20.85
N GLY A 319 -8.56 10.23 -20.07
CA GLY A 319 -8.87 11.65 -20.09
C GLY A 319 -10.33 11.96 -19.71
N ALA A 320 -11.05 11.05 -19.07
CA ALA A 320 -12.45 11.20 -18.68
C ALA A 320 -12.53 11.51 -17.19
N ARG A 321 -12.44 12.79 -16.85
CA ARG A 321 -12.47 13.26 -15.46
C ARG A 321 -13.90 13.28 -14.94
N VAL A 322 -14.20 12.43 -13.98
CA VAL A 322 -15.49 12.44 -13.28
C VAL A 322 -15.60 13.68 -12.40
N THR A 323 -16.71 14.40 -12.54
CA THR A 323 -16.99 15.65 -11.82
C THR A 323 -18.22 15.56 -10.92
N ARG A 324 -19.16 14.66 -11.24
CA ARG A 324 -20.34 14.41 -10.42
C ARG A 324 -20.78 12.96 -10.48
N LEU A 325 -21.15 12.42 -9.33
CA LEU A 325 -21.84 11.15 -9.14
C LEU A 325 -23.28 11.44 -8.71
N GLU A 326 -24.24 10.83 -9.39
CA GLU A 326 -25.66 11.07 -9.14
C GLU A 326 -26.42 9.76 -9.02
N GLU A 327 -27.27 9.66 -8.01
CA GLU A 327 -28.25 8.58 -7.89
C GLU A 327 -29.61 9.04 -8.43
N THR A 328 -30.15 8.31 -9.40
CA THR A 328 -31.48 8.57 -9.97
C THR A 328 -32.35 7.32 -9.88
N ASP A 329 -33.66 7.47 -10.06
CA ASP A 329 -34.58 6.32 -10.11
C ASP A 329 -34.24 5.33 -11.24
N ALA A 330 -33.56 5.80 -12.29
CA ALA A 330 -33.11 5.00 -13.43
C ALA A 330 -31.68 4.46 -13.28
N GLY A 331 -31.00 4.67 -12.14
CA GLY A 331 -29.67 4.11 -11.85
C GLY A 331 -28.65 5.17 -11.43
N ALA A 332 -27.41 4.73 -11.24
CA ALA A 332 -26.28 5.61 -10.99
C ALA A 332 -25.85 6.29 -12.29
N VAL A 333 -25.49 7.56 -12.21
CA VAL A 333 -25.01 8.36 -13.35
C VAL A 333 -23.64 8.91 -13.01
N ILE A 334 -22.68 8.67 -13.89
CA ILE A 334 -21.34 9.25 -13.87
C ILE A 334 -21.36 10.43 -14.83
N HIS A 335 -21.17 11.63 -14.30
CA HIS A 335 -20.94 12.83 -15.09
C HIS A 335 -19.43 13.07 -15.19
N TYR A 336 -18.94 13.28 -16.40
CA TYR A 336 -17.51 13.43 -16.67
C TYR A 336 -17.25 14.42 -17.80
N ASP A 337 -16.03 14.95 -17.83
CA ASP A 337 -15.54 15.83 -18.88
C ASP A 337 -14.16 15.38 -19.38
N HIS A 338 -13.69 15.99 -20.47
CA HIS A 338 -12.37 15.73 -21.05
C HIS A 338 -11.37 16.86 -20.75
N GLY A 339 -11.54 17.55 -19.62
CA GLY A 339 -10.75 18.71 -19.22
C GLY A 339 -11.54 20.02 -19.21
N SER A 340 -10.91 21.06 -18.68
CA SER A 340 -11.54 22.37 -18.45
C SER A 340 -12.17 22.94 -19.72
N GLY A 341 -13.45 23.30 -19.63
CA GLY A 341 -14.19 23.92 -20.74
C GLY A 341 -14.77 22.95 -21.77
N THR A 342 -14.60 21.64 -21.57
CA THR A 342 -15.27 20.62 -22.41
C THR A 342 -16.73 20.45 -22.01
N ARG A 343 -17.57 19.98 -22.95
CA ARG A 343 -18.98 19.72 -22.66
C ARG A 343 -19.08 18.54 -21.68
N PRO A 344 -19.85 18.68 -20.58
CA PRO A 344 -20.13 17.57 -19.69
C PRO A 344 -20.81 16.43 -20.45
N ASN A 345 -20.34 15.21 -20.21
CA ASN A 345 -20.95 13.97 -20.65
C ASN A 345 -21.54 13.24 -19.46
N ALA A 346 -22.47 12.33 -19.72
CA ALA A 346 -23.06 11.49 -18.69
C ALA A 346 -23.22 10.06 -19.20
N ALA A 347 -22.91 9.09 -18.36
CA ALA A 347 -23.13 7.67 -18.61
C ALA A 347 -23.87 7.04 -17.44
N ARG A 348 -24.84 6.18 -17.75
CA ARG A 348 -25.73 5.54 -16.78
C ARG A 348 -25.33 4.08 -16.57
N PHE A 349 -25.40 3.66 -15.31
CA PHE A 349 -25.05 2.34 -14.83
C PHE A 349 -26.06 1.86 -13.78
N ASP A 350 -26.05 0.56 -13.52
CA ASP A 350 -26.82 -0.03 -12.43
C ASP A 350 -26.12 0.17 -11.08
N ARG A 351 -24.80 0.02 -11.07
CA ARG A 351 -23.93 0.32 -9.93
C ARG A 351 -22.67 1.04 -10.38
N VAL A 352 -22.02 1.75 -9.46
CA VAL A 352 -20.73 2.40 -9.70
C VAL A 352 -19.72 1.99 -8.63
N PHE A 353 -18.53 1.59 -9.07
CA PHE A 353 -17.38 1.38 -8.20
C PHE A 353 -16.55 2.65 -8.19
N VAL A 354 -16.38 3.24 -7.02
CA VAL A 354 -15.52 4.39 -6.79
C VAL A 354 -14.18 3.86 -6.32
N THR A 355 -13.14 4.00 -7.15
CA THR A 355 -11.78 3.49 -6.86
C THR A 355 -10.76 4.60 -6.61
N LEU A 356 -11.26 5.82 -6.42
CA LEU A 356 -10.48 7.00 -6.09
C LEU A 356 -10.11 7.02 -4.60
N ALA A 357 -8.92 7.54 -4.28
CA ALA A 357 -8.61 7.92 -2.91
C ALA A 357 -9.56 9.02 -2.42
N ASN A 358 -9.83 9.07 -1.11
CA ASN A 358 -10.73 10.04 -0.50
C ASN A 358 -10.33 11.51 -0.75
N SER A 359 -9.02 11.77 -0.85
CA SER A 359 -8.42 13.05 -1.24
C SER A 359 -8.82 13.53 -2.62
N ALA A 360 -9.10 12.64 -3.56
CA ALA A 360 -9.62 12.98 -4.88
C ALA A 360 -11.15 13.02 -4.87
N LEU A 361 -11.79 12.05 -4.21
CA LEU A 361 -13.25 11.92 -4.15
C LEU A 361 -13.93 13.15 -3.52
N ARG A 362 -13.30 13.80 -2.53
CA ARG A 362 -13.82 15.01 -1.87
C ARG A 362 -14.02 16.22 -2.80
N PHE A 363 -13.49 16.17 -4.02
CA PHE A 363 -13.63 17.24 -5.04
C PHE A 363 -14.64 16.87 -6.15
N ILE A 364 -15.42 15.81 -5.96
CA ILE A 364 -16.48 15.38 -6.86
C ILE A 364 -17.82 15.67 -6.19
N ASP A 365 -18.80 16.19 -6.94
CA ASP A 365 -20.16 16.34 -6.43
C ASP A 365 -20.77 14.94 -6.23
N THR A 366 -21.15 14.58 -5.01
CA THR A 366 -21.68 13.24 -4.69
C THR A 366 -23.15 13.28 -4.29
N PRO A 367 -23.88 12.14 -4.36
CA PRO A 367 -25.29 12.09 -4.00
C PRO A 367 -25.51 12.45 -2.54
N SER A 368 -26.34 13.47 -2.27
CA SER A 368 -26.69 13.92 -0.90
C SER A 368 -27.42 12.87 -0.05
N THR A 369 -27.69 11.69 -0.60
CA THR A 369 -28.34 10.56 0.05
C THR A 369 -27.37 9.64 0.78
N TRP A 370 -26.05 9.82 0.60
CA TRP A 370 -25.07 9.06 1.36
C TRP A 370 -25.13 9.37 2.86
N ALA A 371 -24.78 8.40 3.69
CA ALA A 371 -24.77 8.52 5.12
C ALA A 371 -23.76 9.58 5.59
N ALA A 372 -24.06 10.27 6.70
CA ALA A 372 -23.17 11.28 7.26
C ALA A 372 -21.76 10.73 7.56
N GLY A 373 -21.66 9.49 8.06
CA GLY A 373 -20.39 8.81 8.31
C GLY A 373 -19.55 8.62 7.04
N LYS A 374 -20.16 8.46 5.86
CA LYS A 374 -19.43 8.40 4.58
C LYS A 374 -18.73 9.72 4.29
N TYR A 375 -19.45 10.83 4.45
CA TYR A 375 -18.90 12.18 4.26
C TYR A 375 -17.82 12.53 5.28
N GLU A 376 -18.00 12.07 6.52
CA GLU A 376 -16.95 12.18 7.53
C GLU A 376 -15.70 11.41 7.12
N ALA A 377 -15.84 10.14 6.72
CA ALA A 377 -14.73 9.31 6.29
C ALA A 377 -13.95 9.91 5.10
N ILE A 378 -14.66 10.40 4.07
CA ILE A 378 -14.06 11.06 2.91
C ILE A 378 -13.22 12.28 3.32
N ARG A 379 -13.61 12.98 4.39
CA ARG A 379 -12.91 14.18 4.88
C ARG A 379 -11.79 13.85 5.86
N MET A 380 -11.94 12.79 6.66
CA MET A 380 -11.13 12.56 7.86
C MET A 380 -10.07 11.49 7.70
N LEU A 381 -10.28 10.45 6.89
CA LEU A 381 -9.28 9.39 6.72
C LEU A 381 -7.97 9.98 6.22
N LYS A 382 -6.89 9.71 6.96
CA LYS A 382 -5.58 10.30 6.72
C LYS A 382 -4.91 9.62 5.53
N MET A 383 -4.43 10.46 4.61
CA MET A 383 -3.44 10.07 3.61
C MET A 383 -2.12 10.78 3.90
N THR A 384 -1.04 10.03 3.84
CA THR A 384 0.34 10.44 4.06
C THR A 384 1.00 10.84 2.75
N ASN A 385 1.87 11.84 2.81
CA ASN A 385 2.60 12.29 1.63
C ASN A 385 3.88 11.46 1.42
N ALA A 386 4.35 11.42 0.18
CA ALA A 386 5.61 10.81 -0.18
C ALA A 386 6.26 11.60 -1.33
N THR A 387 7.59 11.65 -1.32
CA THR A 387 8.38 12.27 -2.37
C THR A 387 9.45 11.30 -2.82
N LYS A 388 9.63 11.17 -4.14
CA LYS A 388 10.75 10.44 -4.74
C LYS A 388 11.49 11.32 -5.73
N ILE A 389 12.82 11.26 -5.68
CA ILE A 389 13.69 12.01 -6.57
C ILE A 389 14.73 11.05 -7.13
N ALA A 390 14.68 10.79 -8.43
CA ALA A 390 15.65 9.98 -9.16
C ALA A 390 16.73 10.84 -9.80
N LEU A 391 17.99 10.39 -9.73
CA LEU A 391 19.15 11.07 -10.31
C LEU A 391 19.89 10.12 -11.25
N GLY A 392 20.27 10.62 -12.42
CA GLY A 392 21.05 9.86 -13.41
C GLY A 392 22.55 10.05 -13.26
N PHE A 393 23.31 8.96 -13.37
CA PHE A 393 24.77 8.94 -13.29
C PHE A 393 25.37 8.18 -14.48
N LYS A 394 26.59 8.54 -14.88
CA LYS A 394 27.32 7.93 -16.02
C LYS A 394 27.64 6.46 -15.78
N THR A 395 27.84 6.07 -14.53
CA THR A 395 28.09 4.70 -14.09
C THR A 395 27.40 4.44 -12.76
N ARG A 396 27.32 3.16 -12.38
CA ARG A 396 26.96 2.70 -11.05
C ARG A 396 28.12 2.92 -10.07
N PHE A 397 28.54 4.17 -9.91
CA PHE A 397 29.73 4.52 -9.13
C PHE A 397 29.65 4.05 -7.67
N TRP A 398 28.43 3.90 -7.12
CA TRP A 398 28.18 3.36 -5.78
C TRP A 398 28.54 1.88 -5.61
N GLU A 399 28.68 1.13 -6.71
CA GLU A 399 29.16 -0.26 -6.69
C GLU A 399 30.70 -0.35 -6.60
N GLN A 400 31.40 0.79 -6.68
CA GLN A 400 32.86 0.89 -6.60
C GLN A 400 33.31 1.44 -5.23
N PRO A 401 34.59 1.24 -4.84
CA PRO A 401 35.13 1.83 -3.63
C PRO A 401 35.03 3.36 -3.64
N GLY A 402 34.38 3.89 -2.62
CA GLY A 402 34.22 5.31 -2.33
C GLY A 402 34.88 5.72 -1.00
N PRO A 403 34.69 6.97 -0.55
CA PRO A 403 35.35 7.49 0.65
C PRO A 403 34.89 6.83 1.96
N TYR A 404 33.65 6.33 2.01
CA TYR A 404 33.04 5.79 3.24
C TYR A 404 32.52 4.35 3.10
N SER A 405 32.60 3.76 1.92
CA SER A 405 32.19 2.38 1.63
C SER A 405 33.02 1.79 0.50
N ASP A 406 33.41 0.53 0.61
CA ASP A 406 34.10 -0.24 -0.44
C ASP A 406 33.16 -0.60 -1.62
N GLY A 407 31.88 -0.24 -1.54
CA GLY A 407 30.87 -0.44 -2.56
C GLY A 407 29.57 -1.03 -1.98
N MET A 408 28.47 -0.87 -2.71
CA MET A 408 27.16 -1.44 -2.36
C MET A 408 26.37 -1.87 -3.59
N LYS A 409 25.60 -2.94 -3.47
CA LYS A 409 24.75 -3.54 -4.50
C LYS A 409 23.31 -3.58 -4.02
N GLY A 410 22.51 -2.65 -4.52
CA GLY A 410 21.14 -2.45 -4.04
C GLY A 410 21.09 -1.90 -2.60
N GLY A 411 19.95 -2.06 -1.94
CA GLY A 411 19.73 -1.58 -0.58
C GLY A 411 19.48 -0.08 -0.46
N GLN A 412 19.63 0.43 0.76
CA GLN A 412 19.24 1.80 1.11
C GLN A 412 20.19 2.41 2.16
N SER A 413 20.61 3.64 1.92
CA SER A 413 21.31 4.48 2.91
C SER A 413 20.35 5.46 3.55
N ASP A 414 20.49 5.69 4.86
CA ASP A 414 19.59 6.55 5.65
C ASP A 414 20.33 7.70 6.33
N THR A 415 19.68 8.84 6.45
CA THR A 415 20.25 10.07 6.97
C THR A 415 19.20 11.03 7.54
N ASP A 416 19.65 11.95 8.39
CA ASP A 416 18.86 13.12 8.83
C ASP A 416 18.95 14.32 7.86
N LEU A 417 19.69 14.21 6.75
CA LEU A 417 19.64 15.18 5.65
C LEU A 417 18.26 15.19 4.98
N PRO A 418 17.86 16.28 4.29
CA PRO A 418 16.51 16.42 3.74
C PRO A 418 16.01 15.26 2.86
N VAL A 419 16.91 14.51 2.22
CA VAL A 419 16.55 13.39 1.35
C VAL A 419 16.09 12.13 2.08
N ARG A 420 16.42 12.01 3.37
CA ARG A 420 16.20 10.87 4.28
C ARG A 420 16.79 9.54 3.83
N SER A 421 16.35 9.02 2.69
CA SER A 421 16.74 7.72 2.17
C SER A 421 17.27 7.83 0.75
N ILE A 422 18.44 7.24 0.48
CA ILE A 422 18.96 7.01 -0.86
C ILE A 422 18.79 5.52 -1.18
N VAL A 423 18.02 5.20 -2.23
CA VAL A 423 17.72 3.81 -2.61
C VAL A 423 18.47 3.44 -3.88
N TYR A 424 19.29 2.39 -3.80
CA TYR A 424 20.06 1.88 -4.93
C TYR A 424 19.25 0.79 -5.65
N PRO A 425 19.19 0.83 -6.99
CA PRO A 425 18.36 -0.11 -7.76
C PRO A 425 18.83 -1.55 -7.56
N SER A 426 17.88 -2.46 -7.34
CA SER A 426 18.14 -3.91 -7.30
C SER A 426 18.21 -4.56 -8.69
N PHE A 427 17.68 -3.87 -9.70
CA PHE A 427 17.80 -4.22 -11.10
C PHE A 427 19.13 -3.72 -11.69
N GLY A 428 19.66 -4.42 -12.69
CA GLY A 428 20.89 -4.07 -13.42
C GLY A 428 22.18 -4.05 -12.58
N ILE A 429 22.21 -4.68 -11.40
CA ILE A 429 23.43 -4.77 -10.57
C ILE A 429 24.60 -5.32 -11.39
N GLY A 430 25.74 -4.64 -11.38
CA GLY A 430 26.93 -5.02 -12.14
C GLY A 430 26.88 -4.69 -13.63
N GLU A 431 25.83 -4.03 -14.13
CA GLU A 431 25.80 -3.56 -15.52
C GLU A 431 26.70 -2.33 -15.73
N ASP A 432 27.32 -2.25 -16.90
CA ASP A 432 28.09 -1.08 -17.31
C ASP A 432 27.19 0.05 -17.83
N GLY A 433 27.71 1.28 -17.76
CA GLY A 433 27.07 2.46 -18.35
C GLY A 433 26.09 3.18 -17.42
N PRO A 434 25.27 4.09 -17.98
CA PRO A 434 24.41 4.97 -17.20
C PRO A 434 23.41 4.21 -16.30
N ALA A 435 23.13 4.77 -15.12
CA ALA A 435 22.17 4.21 -14.18
C ALA A 435 21.49 5.30 -13.33
N TYR A 436 20.33 4.96 -12.77
CA TYR A 436 19.55 5.86 -11.93
C TYR A 436 19.35 5.25 -10.54
N LEU A 437 19.55 6.06 -9.51
CA LEU A 437 19.15 5.75 -8.14
C LEU A 437 18.06 6.71 -7.68
N LEU A 438 17.30 6.34 -6.64
CA LEU A 438 16.47 7.32 -5.94
C LEU A 438 17.37 8.08 -4.97
N GLY A 439 17.74 9.30 -5.34
CA GLY A 439 18.51 10.22 -4.50
C GLY A 439 17.72 10.76 -3.31
N SER A 440 16.40 10.57 -3.31
CA SER A 440 15.54 10.69 -2.13
C SER A 440 14.33 9.77 -2.25
N TYR A 441 13.99 9.10 -1.15
CA TYR A 441 12.65 8.59 -0.88
C TYR A 441 12.28 8.91 0.57
N CYS A 442 11.32 9.81 0.75
CA CYS A 442 10.92 10.27 2.07
C CYS A 442 9.40 10.41 2.17
N TRP A 443 8.90 10.38 3.42
CA TRP A 443 7.47 10.34 3.73
C TRP A 443 7.07 11.52 4.63
N GLN A 444 5.75 11.72 4.76
CA GLN A 444 5.10 12.61 5.71
C GLN A 444 5.80 13.98 5.85
N ASN A 445 6.33 14.31 7.02
CA ASN A 445 6.85 15.63 7.33
C ASN A 445 8.02 16.00 6.43
N ASP A 446 8.85 15.03 6.07
CA ASP A 446 9.98 15.23 5.17
C ASP A 446 9.49 15.46 3.73
N ALA A 447 8.55 14.64 3.27
CA ALA A 447 7.98 14.74 1.93
C ALA A 447 7.31 16.10 1.67
N ASP A 448 6.60 16.64 2.67
CA ASP A 448 5.93 17.93 2.58
C ASP A 448 6.89 19.10 2.35
N LYS A 449 8.16 19.00 2.77
CA LYS A 449 9.14 20.07 2.57
C LYS A 449 9.56 20.22 1.11
N PHE A 450 9.35 19.21 0.28
CA PHE A 450 9.63 19.28 -1.14
C PHE A 450 8.49 19.93 -1.94
N SER A 451 7.27 20.05 -1.39
CA SER A 451 6.11 20.53 -2.16
C SER A 451 6.27 21.96 -2.71
N HIS A 452 7.02 22.83 -2.04
CA HIS A 452 7.26 24.20 -2.49
C HIS A 452 8.40 24.35 -3.51
N LEU A 453 9.21 23.30 -3.72
CA LEU A 453 10.37 23.34 -4.60
C LEU A 453 9.96 23.08 -6.05
N SER A 454 10.74 23.64 -6.97
CA SER A 454 10.77 23.26 -8.38
C SER A 454 11.57 21.97 -8.58
N ASP A 455 11.36 21.28 -9.70
CA ASP A 455 12.09 20.05 -10.02
C ASP A 455 13.61 20.26 -9.99
N THR A 456 14.11 21.36 -10.53
CA THR A 456 15.56 21.67 -10.51
C THR A 456 16.09 21.83 -9.08
N GLU A 457 15.36 22.49 -8.19
CA GLU A 457 15.76 22.63 -6.79
C GLU A 457 15.72 21.28 -6.05
N MET A 458 14.72 20.44 -6.36
CA MET A 458 14.65 19.08 -5.81
C MET A 458 15.84 18.23 -6.25
N LEU A 459 16.20 18.27 -7.54
CA LEU A 459 17.38 17.55 -8.05
C LEU A 459 18.69 18.07 -7.41
N ASP A 460 18.83 19.38 -7.20
CA ASP A 460 20.00 19.96 -6.53
C ASP A 460 20.12 19.51 -5.07
N VAL A 461 19.03 19.58 -4.29
CA VAL A 461 19.00 19.11 -2.89
C VAL A 461 19.36 17.63 -2.81
N ALA A 462 18.79 16.82 -3.71
CA ALA A 462 19.08 15.40 -3.79
C ALA A 462 20.55 15.14 -4.13
N LEU A 463 21.08 15.81 -5.16
CA LEU A 463 22.48 15.65 -5.57
C LEU A 463 23.44 16.07 -4.47
N ARG A 464 23.20 17.19 -3.78
CA ARG A 464 24.05 17.63 -2.66
C ARG A 464 24.08 16.60 -1.53
N SER A 465 22.97 15.94 -1.25
CA SER A 465 22.90 14.90 -0.23
C SER A 465 23.59 13.61 -0.67
N VAL A 466 23.43 13.19 -1.93
CA VAL A 466 24.19 12.06 -2.50
C VAL A 466 25.69 12.35 -2.45
N VAL A 467 26.13 13.56 -2.80
CA VAL A 467 27.54 13.98 -2.70
C VAL A 467 28.02 13.98 -1.25
N HIS A 468 27.18 14.37 -0.28
CA HIS A 468 27.55 14.29 1.12
C HIS A 468 27.84 12.85 1.55
N LEU A 469 27.03 11.89 1.10
CA LEU A 469 27.20 10.48 1.45
C LEU A 469 28.30 9.78 0.63
N HIS A 470 28.61 10.24 -0.59
CA HIS A 470 29.51 9.51 -1.51
C HIS A 470 30.77 10.28 -1.91
N GLY A 471 30.91 11.54 -1.52
CA GLY A 471 32.00 12.43 -1.94
C GLY A 471 31.83 12.99 -3.35
N ASP A 472 32.84 13.75 -3.80
CA ASP A 472 32.79 14.52 -5.04
C ASP A 472 32.64 13.67 -6.31
N VAL A 473 32.99 12.38 -6.24
CA VAL A 473 32.77 11.42 -7.34
C VAL A 473 31.31 11.40 -7.79
N ALA A 474 30.34 11.51 -6.89
CA ALA A 474 28.93 11.56 -7.25
C ALA A 474 28.62 12.78 -8.14
N ARG A 475 29.24 13.94 -7.86
CA ARG A 475 29.05 15.15 -8.67
C ARG A 475 29.68 14.99 -10.06
N GLU A 476 30.86 14.37 -10.14
CA GLU A 476 31.55 14.12 -11.41
C GLU A 476 30.79 13.12 -12.29
N GLN A 477 30.10 12.17 -11.67
CA GLN A 477 29.32 11.13 -12.35
C GLN A 477 27.91 11.60 -12.73
N TYR A 478 27.40 12.69 -12.17
CA TYR A 478 26.04 13.17 -12.43
C TYR A 478 25.84 13.54 -13.91
N LEU A 479 24.72 13.09 -14.49
CA LEU A 479 24.36 13.35 -15.89
C LEU A 479 23.70 14.71 -16.11
N GLY A 480 23.36 15.44 -15.04
CA GLY A 480 22.68 16.74 -15.15
C GLY A 480 21.17 16.67 -15.23
N HIS A 481 20.56 15.48 -15.08
CA HIS A 481 19.11 15.30 -15.15
C HIS A 481 18.63 14.19 -14.23
N GLY A 482 17.31 14.10 -14.09
CA GLY A 482 16.61 13.20 -13.20
C GLY A 482 15.10 13.37 -13.35
N ALA A 483 14.35 12.81 -12.41
CA ALA A 483 12.90 12.97 -12.34
C ALA A 483 12.48 13.03 -10.87
N ALA A 484 11.45 13.81 -10.58
CA ALA A 484 10.93 13.96 -9.23
C ALA A 484 9.41 13.82 -9.24
N ILE A 485 8.86 13.30 -8.14
CA ILE A 485 7.43 13.29 -7.87
C ILE A 485 7.20 13.67 -6.41
N VAL A 486 6.25 14.58 -6.19
CA VAL A 486 5.72 14.90 -4.87
C VAL A 486 4.25 14.52 -4.91
N TRP A 487 3.88 13.43 -4.25
CA TRP A 487 2.58 12.80 -4.49
C TRP A 487 1.39 13.68 -4.09
N ASN A 488 1.54 14.60 -3.12
CA ASN A 488 0.50 15.57 -2.80
C ASN A 488 0.26 16.66 -3.86
N LYS A 489 1.15 16.81 -4.85
CA LYS A 489 0.98 17.71 -6.02
C LYS A 489 0.32 17.00 -7.21
N GLU A 490 0.20 15.67 -7.17
CA GLU A 490 -0.39 14.89 -8.26
C GLU A 490 -1.90 15.13 -8.34
N ALA A 491 -2.34 15.68 -9.48
CA ALA A 491 -3.68 16.24 -9.68
C ALA A 491 -4.84 15.26 -9.44
N TYR A 492 -4.59 13.95 -9.57
CA TYR A 492 -5.62 12.91 -9.49
C TYR A 492 -5.51 12.02 -8.25
N VAL A 493 -4.57 12.31 -7.34
CA VAL A 493 -4.36 11.52 -6.12
C VAL A 493 -4.36 12.43 -4.89
N GLY A 494 -3.56 13.49 -4.87
CA GLY A 494 -3.51 14.44 -3.74
C GLY A 494 -2.77 13.91 -2.50
N GLY A 495 -1.90 12.91 -2.64
CA GLY A 495 -0.99 12.38 -1.62
C GLY A 495 -0.42 11.01 -2.00
N GLY A 496 0.47 10.47 -1.15
CA GLY A 496 1.25 9.28 -1.45
C GLY A 496 0.49 7.99 -1.21
N PHE A 497 0.15 7.74 0.04
CA PHE A 497 -0.50 6.50 0.46
C PHE A 497 -1.18 6.66 1.82
N GLU A 498 -2.05 5.73 2.15
CA GLU A 498 -2.78 5.79 3.40
C GLU A 498 -1.96 5.23 4.58
N PHE A 499 -1.94 6.01 5.65
CA PHE A 499 -1.32 5.67 6.94
C PHE A 499 -2.10 6.48 7.98
N PHE A 500 -3.06 5.81 8.59
CA PHE A 500 -4.12 6.40 9.39
C PHE A 500 -3.63 7.08 10.67
N GLN A 501 -4.41 8.06 11.12
CA GLN A 501 -4.26 8.60 12.48
C GLN A 501 -4.87 7.62 13.49
N ALA A 502 -4.52 7.78 14.76
CA ALA A 502 -5.13 7.02 15.85
C ALA A 502 -6.67 7.05 15.77
N ALA A 503 -7.27 5.90 16.07
CA ALA A 503 -8.70 5.60 16.08
C ALA A 503 -9.42 5.60 14.71
N GLN A 504 -8.70 5.64 13.59
CA GLN A 504 -9.33 5.71 12.27
C GLN A 504 -9.73 4.34 11.68
N PHE A 505 -9.12 3.22 12.08
CA PHE A 505 -9.53 1.88 11.61
C PHE A 505 -10.89 1.42 12.16
N GLY A 506 -11.42 2.11 13.19
CA GLY A 506 -12.75 1.88 13.72
C GLY A 506 -13.89 2.33 12.78
N GLU A 507 -14.85 3.08 13.33
CA GLU A 507 -16.09 3.44 12.63
C GLU A 507 -15.84 4.27 11.34
N ILE A 508 -14.81 5.13 11.33
CA ILE A 508 -14.49 5.98 10.17
C ILE A 508 -14.10 5.12 8.96
N PHE A 509 -13.18 4.16 9.14
CA PHE A 509 -12.78 3.22 8.09
C PHE A 509 -13.95 2.35 7.62
N GLN A 510 -14.76 1.83 8.54
CA GLN A 510 -15.94 1.01 8.20
C GLN A 510 -16.94 1.82 7.35
N ASN A 511 -17.21 3.07 7.74
CA ASN A 511 -18.05 3.98 6.99
C ASN A 511 -17.45 4.28 5.60
N ALA A 512 -16.12 4.32 5.46
CA ALA A 512 -15.46 4.49 4.17
C ALA A 512 -15.63 3.26 3.25
N GLN A 513 -15.54 2.05 3.82
CA GLN A 513 -15.68 0.79 3.09
C GLN A 513 -17.11 0.50 2.65
N ALA A 514 -18.10 0.83 3.50
CA ALA A 514 -19.49 0.43 3.30
C ALA A 514 -20.09 0.92 1.97
N PRO A 515 -20.83 0.09 1.21
CA PRO A 515 -21.60 0.55 0.06
C PRO A 515 -22.65 1.59 0.48
N ASP A 516 -22.89 2.57 -0.38
CA ASP A 516 -23.93 3.58 -0.15
C ASP A 516 -24.78 3.80 -1.40
N GLY A 517 -26.06 3.42 -1.30
CA GLY A 517 -26.97 3.37 -2.43
C GLY A 517 -26.46 2.44 -3.55
N LEU A 518 -26.33 3.00 -4.75
CA LEU A 518 -25.81 2.31 -5.94
C LEU A 518 -24.27 2.38 -6.08
N PHE A 519 -23.55 2.79 -5.03
CA PHE A 519 -22.11 3.01 -5.07
C PHE A 519 -21.37 2.06 -4.12
N ASN A 520 -20.30 1.43 -4.62
CA ASN A 520 -19.36 0.63 -3.84
C ASN A 520 -17.97 1.28 -3.88
N PHE A 521 -17.16 1.10 -2.84
CA PHE A 521 -15.90 1.83 -2.66
C PHE A 521 -14.73 0.86 -2.53
N ALA A 522 -13.72 1.03 -3.39
CA ALA A 522 -12.49 0.25 -3.40
C ALA A 522 -11.26 1.15 -3.52
N GLY A 523 -10.08 0.58 -3.29
CA GLY A 523 -8.82 1.30 -3.21
C GLY A 523 -7.97 0.76 -2.07
N GLU A 524 -6.67 1.00 -2.12
CA GLU A 524 -5.74 0.50 -1.09
C GLU A 524 -6.18 0.91 0.32
N HIS A 525 -6.61 2.16 0.49
CA HIS A 525 -7.14 2.76 1.71
C HIS A 525 -8.40 2.14 2.32
N LEU A 526 -8.95 1.11 1.68
CA LEU A 526 -10.17 0.42 2.07
C LEU A 526 -9.89 -1.07 2.31
N ASP A 527 -8.64 -1.40 2.67
CA ASP A 527 -8.14 -2.69 3.13
C ASP A 527 -6.99 -2.46 4.14
N MET A 528 -6.72 -3.38 5.08
CA MET A 528 -5.62 -3.22 6.05
C MET A 528 -4.23 -3.24 5.42
N VAL A 529 -4.08 -3.78 4.21
CA VAL A 529 -2.79 -3.87 3.53
C VAL A 529 -2.52 -2.54 2.80
N HIS A 530 -2.54 -1.45 3.58
CA HIS A 530 -2.36 -0.08 3.10
C HIS A 530 -1.03 0.09 2.37
N TYR A 531 -0.97 1.09 1.48
CA TYR A 531 0.16 1.47 0.63
C TYR A 531 0.74 0.38 -0.31
N TRP A 532 0.27 -0.86 -0.19
CA TRP A 532 0.63 -1.98 -1.07
C TRP A 532 -0.39 -2.18 -2.19
N ILE A 533 0.08 -2.70 -3.33
CA ILE A 533 -0.81 -3.07 -4.44
C ILE A 533 -1.85 -4.11 -3.98
N ALA A 534 -1.48 -5.05 -3.11
CA ALA A 534 -2.39 -6.09 -2.63
C ALA A 534 -3.67 -5.52 -1.98
N GLY A 535 -3.59 -4.43 -1.20
CA GLY A 535 -4.77 -3.78 -0.62
C GLY A 535 -5.74 -3.26 -1.68
N ALA A 536 -5.22 -2.72 -2.79
CA ALA A 536 -6.03 -2.31 -3.93
C ALA A 536 -6.73 -3.49 -4.63
N LEU A 537 -6.05 -4.63 -4.75
CA LEU A 537 -6.64 -5.85 -5.33
C LEU A 537 -7.69 -6.49 -4.41
N ASN A 538 -7.42 -6.50 -3.09
CA ASN A 538 -8.32 -7.03 -2.06
C ASN A 538 -9.63 -6.25 -2.00
N SER A 539 -9.55 -4.92 -1.95
CA SER A 539 -10.74 -4.06 -1.95
C SER A 539 -11.53 -4.16 -3.27
N ALA A 540 -10.85 -4.32 -4.42
CA ALA A 540 -11.50 -4.56 -5.71
C ALA A 540 -12.26 -5.90 -5.74
N TYR A 541 -11.66 -6.98 -5.22
CA TYR A 541 -12.35 -8.25 -5.03
C TYR A 541 -13.60 -8.10 -4.15
N ARG A 542 -13.47 -7.40 -3.01
CA ARG A 542 -14.58 -7.14 -2.08
C ARG A 542 -15.76 -6.47 -2.78
N VAL A 543 -15.55 -5.40 -3.55
CA VAL A 543 -16.68 -4.67 -4.17
C VAL A 543 -17.39 -5.44 -5.27
N VAL A 544 -16.67 -6.31 -5.99
CA VAL A 544 -17.30 -7.23 -6.97
C VAL A 544 -18.17 -8.24 -6.24
N TRP A 545 -17.67 -8.81 -5.14
CA TRP A 545 -18.44 -9.73 -4.31
C TRP A 545 -19.68 -9.06 -3.69
N GLU A 546 -19.54 -7.86 -3.12
CA GLU A 546 -20.66 -7.09 -2.56
C GLU A 546 -21.73 -6.85 -3.62
N THR A 547 -21.31 -6.56 -4.84
CA THR A 547 -22.21 -6.34 -5.98
C THR A 547 -22.98 -7.59 -6.36
N LEU A 548 -22.34 -8.76 -6.38
CA LEU A 548 -23.05 -10.01 -6.63
C LEU A 548 -24.18 -10.21 -5.62
N ILE A 549 -23.94 -9.93 -4.34
CA ILE A 549 -24.97 -10.06 -3.29
C ILE A 549 -26.06 -9.01 -3.43
N LEU A 550 -25.68 -7.74 -3.56
CA LEU A 550 -26.62 -6.61 -3.61
C LEU A 550 -27.56 -6.71 -4.82
N GLU A 551 -27.10 -7.33 -5.92
CA GLU A 551 -27.86 -7.53 -7.14
C GLU A 551 -28.53 -8.91 -7.25
N GLY A 552 -28.38 -9.79 -6.24
CA GLY A 552 -28.98 -11.14 -6.22
C GLY A 552 -28.37 -12.11 -7.24
N LEU A 553 -27.08 -11.95 -7.50
CA LEU A 553 -26.24 -12.73 -8.42
C LEU A 553 -25.21 -13.59 -7.66
N ASP A 554 -25.39 -13.81 -6.36
CA ASP A 554 -24.51 -14.54 -5.46
C ASP A 554 -24.70 -16.06 -5.50
N SER A 555 -25.08 -16.61 -6.66
CA SER A 555 -25.13 -18.06 -6.83
C SER A 555 -23.76 -18.68 -6.55
N LYS A 556 -23.74 -19.91 -6.00
CA LYS A 556 -22.49 -20.63 -5.70
C LYS A 556 -21.51 -20.61 -6.88
N THR A 557 -21.98 -20.86 -8.09
CA THR A 557 -21.16 -20.82 -9.31
C THR A 557 -20.50 -19.46 -9.55
N ASN A 558 -21.23 -18.37 -9.36
CA ASN A 558 -20.67 -17.02 -9.57
C ASN A 558 -19.64 -16.68 -8.49
N LEU A 559 -19.90 -17.07 -7.24
CA LEU A 559 -18.98 -16.87 -6.13
C LEU A 559 -17.70 -17.71 -6.27
N ASP A 560 -17.82 -18.96 -6.73
CA ASP A 560 -16.67 -19.82 -7.02
C ASP A 560 -15.87 -19.27 -8.20
N THR A 561 -16.53 -18.79 -9.26
CA THR A 561 -15.87 -18.09 -10.39
C THR A 561 -15.06 -16.88 -9.90
N LEU A 562 -15.66 -16.03 -9.07
CA LEU A 562 -14.97 -14.87 -8.50
C LEU A 562 -13.79 -15.28 -7.62
N ARG A 563 -13.93 -16.34 -6.82
CA ARG A 563 -12.87 -16.84 -5.92
C ARG A 563 -11.65 -17.36 -6.66
N GLU A 564 -11.87 -18.03 -7.79
CA GLU A 564 -10.81 -18.64 -8.61
C GLU A 564 -10.23 -17.67 -9.65
N ALA A 565 -10.94 -16.58 -9.95
CA ALA A 565 -10.54 -15.58 -10.93
C ALA A 565 -9.13 -15.03 -10.66
N LEU A 566 -8.36 -14.88 -11.73
CA LEU A 566 -7.07 -14.18 -11.74
C LEU A 566 -6.03 -14.77 -10.76
N GLY A 567 -6.08 -16.08 -10.51
CA GLY A 567 -5.17 -16.78 -9.59
C GLY A 567 -5.64 -16.77 -8.12
N GLY A 568 -6.77 -16.13 -7.81
CA GLY A 568 -7.34 -16.13 -6.47
C GLY A 568 -6.54 -15.29 -5.46
N GLY A 569 -6.38 -15.81 -4.24
CA GLY A 569 -5.68 -15.13 -3.14
C GLY A 569 -6.46 -15.19 -1.83
N GLU A 570 -5.77 -14.98 -0.71
CA GLU A 570 -6.38 -15.07 0.63
C GLU A 570 -7.38 -13.94 0.88
N LEU A 571 -8.37 -14.22 1.72
CA LEU A 571 -9.24 -13.19 2.28
C LEU A 571 -8.60 -12.66 3.55
N ASN A 572 -8.56 -11.34 3.73
CA ASN A 572 -8.07 -10.66 4.93
C ASN A 572 -9.24 -10.16 5.79
N PRO A 573 -9.04 -9.93 7.11
CA PRO A 573 -10.09 -9.45 8.01
C PRO A 573 -10.84 -8.22 7.50
N THR A 574 -10.13 -7.20 7.01
CA THR A 574 -10.74 -5.96 6.50
C THR A 574 -11.48 -6.10 5.19
N MET A 575 -11.31 -7.23 4.49
CA MET A 575 -12.17 -7.53 3.35
C MET A 575 -13.58 -7.90 3.81
N ILE A 576 -13.77 -8.26 5.09
CA ILE A 576 -15.05 -8.55 5.74
C ILE A 576 -15.47 -7.31 6.55
N PRO A 577 -16.36 -6.43 6.04
CA PRO A 577 -16.81 -5.28 6.81
C PRO A 577 -17.44 -5.70 8.14
N HIS A 578 -17.02 -5.04 9.23
CA HIS A 578 -17.56 -5.27 10.56
C HIS A 578 -19.02 -4.81 10.66
N VAL A 579 -19.82 -5.57 11.39
CA VAL A 579 -21.22 -5.27 11.71
C VAL A 579 -21.38 -5.13 13.21
N GLU A 580 -22.41 -4.43 13.68
CA GLU A 580 -22.84 -4.50 15.07
C GLU A 580 -23.06 -5.97 15.47
N GLY A 581 -22.37 -6.44 16.52
CA GLY A 581 -22.35 -7.86 16.91
C GLY A 581 -21.23 -8.71 16.30
N SER A 582 -20.47 -8.19 15.32
CA SER A 582 -19.39 -8.93 14.66
C SER A 582 -18.24 -9.27 15.59
N ILE A 583 -17.96 -8.48 16.63
CA ILE A 583 -16.96 -8.81 17.66
C ILE A 583 -17.44 -9.99 18.52
N GLN A 584 -18.72 -10.02 18.93
CA GLN A 584 -19.25 -11.19 19.65
C GLN A 584 -19.32 -12.44 18.77
N LEU A 585 -19.69 -12.31 17.49
CA LEU A 585 -19.67 -13.41 16.54
C LEU A 585 -18.25 -13.88 16.25
N PHE A 586 -17.30 -12.96 16.08
CA PHE A 586 -15.88 -13.23 15.92
C PHE A 586 -15.38 -14.02 17.14
N ASN A 587 -15.63 -13.55 18.35
CA ASN A 587 -15.25 -14.25 19.58
C ASN A 587 -15.91 -15.63 19.69
N GLN A 588 -17.21 -15.76 19.40
CA GLN A 588 -17.92 -17.05 19.44
C GLN A 588 -17.40 -18.07 18.41
N LEU A 589 -17.16 -17.63 17.18
CA LEU A 589 -16.65 -18.49 16.10
C LEU A 589 -15.16 -18.79 16.28
N PHE A 590 -14.38 -17.86 16.84
CA PHE A 590 -12.98 -18.07 17.21
C PHE A 590 -12.85 -19.06 18.36
N GLU A 591 -13.67 -18.95 19.42
CA GLU A 591 -13.74 -19.93 20.51
C GLU A 591 -14.21 -21.31 20.01
N ALA A 592 -15.20 -21.36 19.11
CA ALA A 592 -15.66 -22.61 18.51
C ALA A 592 -14.58 -23.27 17.61
N ALA A 593 -13.78 -22.48 16.90
CA ALA A 593 -12.65 -22.97 16.10
C ALA A 593 -11.44 -23.37 16.97
N ALA A 594 -11.28 -22.77 18.16
CA ALA A 594 -10.26 -23.16 19.14
C ALA A 594 -10.63 -24.45 19.90
N ALA A 595 -11.92 -24.78 19.99
CA ALA A 595 -12.43 -25.98 20.67
C ALA A 595 -12.49 -27.25 19.78
N ALA A 596 -12.22 -27.15 18.47
CA ALA A 596 -12.30 -28.22 17.47
C ALA A 596 -10.94 -28.46 16.78
#